data_AF-A0A2A3HJM5-F1
#
_entry.id   AF-A0A2A3HJM5-F1
#
_cell.length_a   1.000
_cell.length_b   1.000
_cell.length_c   1.000
_cell.angle_alpha   90.00
_cell.angle_beta   90.00
_cell.angle_gamma   90.00
#
_symmetry.space_group_name_H-M   'P 1'
#
loop_
_entity.id
_entity.type
_entity.pdbx_description
1 polymer ?
#
loop_
_entity_poly.entity_id
_entity_poly.type
_entity_poly.pdbx_seq_one_letter_code
_entity_poly.pdbx_strand_id
1 'polypeptide(L)'
;MLYVPAYFPEYSAIINRLLSRPNFPFPGNVKFVYDGMSLYSGLIQIMNPPLDPWNYWPDIEDDASSIDNFLRSIENPIRGKDVFVNSIYDDIRNVTRDQISKENSLLFIERMLARLAWLYVNGGNNLIYAINSFRNYDANVLSIIFSYKRDDGKVFLFTGDANKKQFYRIMQNSTNALKCNLLKVPHHGSKKSSRIFTVNATDIG
;
A
#
# COMPACT_ATOMS: atom_id res chain seq x y z
N MET A 1 18.46 9.57 -3.73
CA MET A 1 17.33 9.44 -2.80
C MET A 1 16.35 8.44 -3.37
N LEU A 2 16.00 7.39 -2.61
CA LEU A 2 15.04 6.36 -3.00
C LEU A 2 13.64 6.77 -2.53
N TYR A 3 12.62 6.65 -3.38
CA TYR A 3 11.22 6.92 -3.01
C TYR A 3 10.50 5.61 -2.68
N VAL A 4 9.86 5.57 -1.52
CA VAL A 4 9.29 4.35 -0.96
C VAL A 4 7.86 4.63 -0.48
N PRO A 5 6.91 3.69 -0.62
CA PRO A 5 5.55 3.83 -0.08
C PRO A 5 5.55 4.14 1.43
N ALA A 6 4.63 5.00 1.87
CA ALA A 6 4.49 5.45 3.26
C ALA A 6 4.63 4.34 4.32
N TYR A 7 3.86 3.26 4.16
CA TYR A 7 3.80 2.13 5.08
C TYR A 7 4.67 0.94 4.68
N PHE A 8 5.66 1.16 3.81
CA PHE A 8 6.61 0.11 3.45
C PHE A 8 7.36 -0.47 4.67
N PRO A 9 7.73 0.30 5.72
CA PRO A 9 8.37 -0.26 6.89
C PRO A 9 7.53 -1.30 7.61
N GLU A 10 6.26 -0.99 7.87
CA GLU A 10 5.28 -1.90 8.47
C GLU A 10 5.12 -3.15 7.63
N TYR A 11 4.87 -2.97 6.32
CA TYR A 11 4.74 -4.08 5.38
C TYR A 11 5.97 -5.00 5.41
N SER A 12 7.16 -4.42 5.35
CA SER A 12 8.41 -5.19 5.33
C SER A 12 8.61 -5.93 6.65
N ALA A 13 8.39 -5.27 7.78
CA ALA A 13 8.53 -5.88 9.10
C ALA A 13 7.56 -7.05 9.32
N ILE A 14 6.29 -6.90 8.95
CA ILE A 14 5.30 -7.98 9.07
C ILE A 14 5.69 -9.18 8.21
N ILE A 15 5.99 -8.96 6.91
CA ILE A 15 6.33 -10.05 6.00
C ILE A 15 7.61 -10.76 6.43
N ASN A 16 8.63 -10.02 6.86
CA ASN A 16 9.88 -10.61 7.32
C ASN A 16 9.66 -11.43 8.60
N ARG A 17 8.89 -10.90 9.57
CA ARG A 17 8.55 -11.61 10.80
C ARG A 17 7.85 -12.93 10.52
N LEU A 18 6.79 -12.91 9.70
CA LEU A 18 6.03 -14.10 9.35
C LEU A 18 6.84 -15.14 8.56
N LEU A 19 7.87 -14.71 7.85
CA LEU A 19 8.79 -15.60 7.12
C LEU A 19 10.05 -15.97 7.92
N SER A 20 10.15 -15.56 9.20
CA SER A 20 11.35 -15.73 10.02
C SER A 20 12.63 -15.19 9.35
N ARG A 21 12.51 -14.04 8.68
CA ARG A 21 13.60 -13.35 8.00
C ARG A 21 14.05 -12.14 8.82
N PRO A 22 15.34 -11.77 8.76
CA PRO A 22 15.80 -10.55 9.39
C PRO A 22 15.12 -9.33 8.77
N ASN A 23 14.83 -8.32 9.59
CA ASN A 23 14.40 -7.03 9.08
C ASN A 23 15.54 -6.39 8.27
N PHE A 24 15.20 -5.84 7.11
CA PHE A 24 16.16 -5.09 6.31
C PHE A 24 16.33 -3.69 6.92
N PRO A 25 17.56 -3.25 7.21
CA PRO A 25 17.79 -1.86 7.59
C PRO A 25 17.37 -0.96 6.42
N PHE A 26 16.59 0.08 6.71
CA PHE A 26 16.27 1.09 5.70
C PHE A 26 17.55 1.86 5.35
N PRO A 27 17.94 1.94 4.07
CA PRO A 27 19.09 2.76 3.70
C PRO A 27 18.82 4.21 4.10
N GLY A 28 19.83 4.91 4.64
CA GLY A 28 19.67 6.26 5.21
C GLY A 28 19.26 7.37 4.22
N ASN A 29 19.00 7.06 2.95
CA ASN A 29 18.60 8.01 1.91
C ASN A 29 17.27 7.60 1.25
N VAL A 30 16.23 7.44 2.08
CA VAL A 30 14.85 7.11 1.67
C VAL A 30 13.92 8.29 1.94
N LYS A 31 13.01 8.55 1.00
CA LYS A 31 11.88 9.45 1.17
C LYS A 31 10.58 8.66 1.07
N PHE A 32 9.81 8.66 2.15
CA PHE A 32 8.50 8.03 2.20
C PHE A 32 7.48 8.94 1.52
N VAL A 33 6.74 8.41 0.55
CA VAL A 33 5.76 9.15 -0.23
C VAL A 33 4.35 8.66 0.04
N TYR A 34 3.40 9.59 0.01
CA TYR A 34 1.98 9.35 0.26
C TYR A 34 1.13 10.32 -0.58
N ASP A 35 -0.14 9.96 -0.76
CA ASP A 35 -1.15 10.76 -1.45
C ASP A 35 -1.23 12.19 -0.92
N GLY A 36 -1.23 13.17 -1.82
CA GLY A 36 -1.21 14.60 -1.51
C GLY A 36 0.19 15.19 -1.33
N MET A 37 1.26 14.38 -1.35
CA MET A 37 2.63 14.91 -1.32
C MET A 37 2.99 15.58 -2.64
N SER A 38 3.51 16.80 -2.55
CA SER A 38 4.09 17.56 -3.65
C SER A 38 5.63 17.49 -3.58
N LEU A 39 6.27 17.18 -4.72
CA LEU A 39 7.73 17.10 -4.85
C LEU A 39 8.22 18.06 -5.94
N TYR A 40 9.48 18.48 -5.83
CA TYR A 40 10.16 19.34 -6.81
C TYR A 40 9.35 20.58 -7.16
N SER A 41 8.99 21.37 -6.15
CA SER A 41 8.23 22.61 -6.31
C SER A 41 6.89 22.44 -7.05
N GLY A 42 6.24 21.28 -6.89
CA GLY A 42 4.93 21.02 -7.49
C GLY A 42 4.95 20.28 -8.83
N LEU A 43 6.14 20.03 -9.39
CA LEU A 43 6.25 19.28 -10.65
C LEU A 43 5.76 17.84 -10.52
N ILE A 44 5.89 17.22 -9.35
CA ILE A 44 5.40 15.87 -9.09
C ILE A 44 4.35 15.88 -7.99
N GLN A 45 3.18 15.32 -8.26
CA GLN A 45 2.13 15.08 -7.27
C GLN A 45 1.97 13.59 -7.04
N ILE A 46 2.12 13.16 -5.79
CA ILE A 46 1.87 11.78 -5.38
C ILE A 46 0.38 11.61 -5.12
N MET A 47 -0.19 10.54 -5.67
CA MET A 47 -1.63 10.22 -5.62
C MET A 47 -1.91 8.90 -4.88
N ASN A 48 -0.87 8.10 -4.65
CA ASN A 48 -0.90 6.84 -3.92
C ASN A 48 0.52 6.55 -3.42
N PRO A 49 0.70 5.95 -2.24
CA PRO A 49 -0.30 5.27 -1.40
C PRO A 49 -1.03 6.23 -0.42
N PRO A 50 -2.26 5.93 0.04
CA PRO A 50 -3.00 6.82 0.93
C PRO A 50 -2.32 6.92 2.30
N LEU A 51 -2.45 8.09 2.95
CA LEU A 51 -1.92 8.28 4.30
C LEU A 51 -2.84 7.66 5.36
N ASP A 52 -4.16 7.70 5.18
CA ASP A 52 -5.11 7.09 6.11
C ASP A 52 -5.20 5.56 5.88
N PRO A 53 -4.85 4.73 6.89
CA PRO A 53 -4.92 3.26 6.80
C PRO A 53 -6.29 2.68 6.43
N TRP A 54 -7.40 3.36 6.71
CA TRP A 54 -8.74 2.88 6.34
C TRP A 54 -8.95 2.76 4.83
N ASN A 55 -8.15 3.49 4.05
CA ASN A 55 -8.16 3.40 2.60
C ASN A 55 -7.48 2.14 2.04
N TYR A 56 -6.78 1.37 2.87
CA TYR A 56 -6.26 0.05 2.50
C TYR A 56 -7.29 -1.02 2.85
N TRP A 57 -7.69 -1.83 1.87
CA TRP A 57 -8.67 -2.92 2.04
C TRP A 57 -9.96 -2.49 2.76
N PRO A 58 -10.71 -1.51 2.23
CA PRO A 58 -11.93 -1.01 2.88
C PRO A 58 -13.03 -2.09 3.04
N ASP A 59 -12.89 -3.20 2.31
CA ASP A 59 -13.75 -4.38 2.36
C ASP A 59 -13.42 -5.35 3.51
N ILE A 60 -12.47 -5.02 4.39
CA ILE A 60 -12.09 -5.85 5.53
C ILE A 60 -12.61 -5.26 6.82
N GLU A 61 -13.35 -6.10 7.54
CA GLU A 61 -13.71 -5.88 8.93
C GLU A 61 -12.51 -6.19 9.83
N ASP A 62 -12.22 -5.28 10.75
CA ASP A 62 -11.20 -5.48 11.78
C ASP A 62 -11.76 -6.40 12.88
N ASP A 63 -11.84 -7.70 12.60
CA ASP A 63 -12.16 -8.71 13.61
C ASP A 63 -10.90 -9.12 14.38
N ALA A 64 -10.74 -8.56 15.58
CA ALA A 64 -9.65 -8.88 16.49
C ALA A 64 -9.53 -10.39 16.77
N SER A 65 -10.66 -11.12 16.82
CA SER A 65 -10.67 -12.57 17.06
C SER A 65 -10.02 -13.33 15.91
N SER A 66 -10.27 -12.90 14.67
CA SER A 66 -9.65 -13.47 13.48
C SER A 66 -8.14 -13.23 13.43
N ILE A 67 -7.66 -12.06 13.84
CA ILE A 67 -6.22 -11.77 13.92
C ILE A 67 -5.57 -12.64 15.00
N ASP A 68 -6.16 -12.72 16.20
CA ASP A 68 -5.64 -13.55 17.29
C ASP A 68 -5.55 -15.03 16.89
N ASN A 69 -6.59 -15.56 16.25
CA ASN A 69 -6.61 -16.94 15.78
C ASN A 69 -5.55 -17.19 14.70
N PHE A 70 -5.38 -16.25 13.77
CA PHE A 70 -4.33 -16.30 12.75
C PHE A 70 -2.94 -16.35 13.39
N LEU A 71 -2.62 -15.40 14.29
CA LEU A 71 -1.32 -15.33 14.95
C LEU A 71 -1.04 -16.59 15.79
N ARG A 72 -2.02 -17.10 16.53
CA ARG A 72 -1.89 -18.36 17.29
C ARG A 72 -1.60 -19.57 16.42
N SER A 73 -2.10 -19.57 15.18
CA SER A 73 -1.95 -20.71 14.27
C SER A 73 -0.59 -20.76 13.56
N ILE A 74 0.12 -19.63 13.50
CA ILE A 74 1.38 -19.51 12.75
C ILE A 74 2.59 -19.21 13.62
N GLU A 75 2.39 -18.61 14.79
CA GLU A 75 3.42 -18.34 15.77
C GLU A 75 3.14 -19.07 17.08
N ASN A 76 4.07 -19.96 17.45
CA ASN A 76 4.16 -20.53 18.79
C ASN A 76 4.75 -19.48 19.76
N PRO A 77 4.18 -19.29 20.95
CA PRO A 77 3.02 -18.47 21.24
C PRO A 77 3.38 -16.97 21.39
N ILE A 78 3.12 -16.13 20.37
CA ILE A 78 3.03 -14.68 20.63
C ILE A 78 1.68 -14.39 21.29
N ARG A 79 1.74 -13.77 22.48
CA ARG A 79 0.62 -13.55 23.40
C ARG A 79 -0.31 -12.44 22.92
N GLY A 80 -1.04 -12.70 21.84
CA GLY A 80 -2.14 -11.87 21.35
C GLY A 80 -1.71 -10.74 20.40
N LYS A 81 -2.71 -10.26 19.65
CA LYS A 81 -2.62 -9.20 18.65
C LYS A 81 -1.77 -8.02 19.11
N ASP A 82 -2.08 -7.49 20.30
CA ASP A 82 -1.44 -6.26 20.78
C ASP A 82 0.07 -6.43 20.98
N VAL A 83 0.52 -7.59 21.46
CA VAL A 83 1.96 -7.87 21.64
C VAL A 83 2.65 -7.92 20.29
N PHE A 84 2.05 -8.62 19.32
CA PHE A 84 2.60 -8.71 17.96
C PHE A 84 2.68 -7.32 17.32
N VAL A 85 1.57 -6.58 17.30
CA VAL A 85 1.46 -5.25 16.69
C VAL A 85 2.48 -4.28 17.28
N ASN A 86 2.61 -4.23 18.61
CA ASN A 86 3.60 -3.37 19.27
C ASN A 86 5.03 -3.81 18.95
N SER A 87 5.31 -5.12 18.88
CA SER A 87 6.65 -5.60 18.52
C SER A 87 7.06 -5.21 17.11
N ILE A 88 6.13 -5.23 16.15
CA ILE A 88 6.38 -4.75 14.79
C ILE A 88 6.65 -3.24 14.79
N TYR A 89 5.87 -2.47 15.54
CA TYR A 89 6.10 -1.03 15.66
C TYR A 89 7.47 -0.72 16.26
N ASP A 90 7.87 -1.44 17.32
CA ASP A 90 9.16 -1.25 17.97
C ASP A 90 10.35 -1.53 17.04
N ASP A 91 10.22 -2.50 16.12
CA ASP A 91 11.24 -2.78 15.10
C ASP A 91 11.46 -1.59 14.15
N ILE A 92 10.43 -0.77 13.90
CA ILE A 92 10.44 0.30 12.89
C ILE A 92 10.39 1.72 13.49
N ARG A 93 10.23 1.88 14.81
CA ARG A 93 9.99 3.19 15.44
C ARG A 93 11.10 4.22 15.21
N ASN A 94 12.32 3.76 14.92
CA ASN A 94 13.48 4.62 14.65
C ASN A 94 13.53 5.12 13.20
N VAL A 95 12.61 4.67 12.33
CA VAL A 95 12.50 5.14 10.95
C VAL A 95 11.85 6.52 10.93
N THR A 96 12.64 7.54 10.60
CA THR A 96 12.18 8.94 10.52
C THR A 96 11.18 9.14 9.37
N ARG A 97 9.98 9.63 9.71
CA ARG A 97 8.85 9.81 8.77
C ARG A 97 8.07 11.07 9.15
N ASP A 98 7.95 12.01 8.22
CA ASP A 98 7.47 13.36 8.53
C ASP A 98 5.96 13.46 8.83
N GLN A 99 5.13 12.55 8.31
CA GLN A 99 3.66 12.65 8.37
C GLN A 99 2.95 11.37 8.83
N ILE A 100 3.68 10.32 9.22
CA ILE A 100 3.07 9.08 9.70
C ILE A 100 3.10 9.07 11.21
N SER A 101 1.94 9.21 11.84
CA SER A 101 1.80 9.10 13.30
C SER A 101 2.01 7.66 13.77
N LYS A 102 2.30 7.50 15.06
CA LYS A 102 2.31 6.17 15.72
C LYS A 102 0.98 5.46 15.54
N GLU A 103 -0.13 6.16 15.76
CA GLU A 103 -1.49 5.63 15.63
C GLU A 103 -1.75 5.08 14.23
N ASN A 104 -1.41 5.85 13.20
CA ASN A 104 -1.50 5.43 11.81
C ASN A 104 -0.63 4.21 11.50
N SER A 105 0.57 4.14 12.07
CA SER A 105 1.46 2.97 11.93
C SER A 105 0.82 1.72 12.54
N LEU A 106 0.32 1.82 13.78
CA LEU A 106 -0.33 0.70 14.48
C LEU A 106 -1.58 0.23 13.74
N LEU A 107 -2.43 1.17 13.31
CA LEU A 107 -3.64 0.85 12.57
C LEU A 107 -3.32 0.18 11.22
N PHE A 108 -2.30 0.64 10.49
CA PHE A 108 -1.89 -0.04 9.26
C PHE A 108 -1.44 -1.48 9.52
N ILE A 109 -0.68 -1.72 10.60
CA ILE A 109 -0.25 -3.07 11.00
C ILE A 109 -1.47 -3.95 11.25
N GLU A 110 -2.44 -3.47 12.02
CA GLU A 110 -3.67 -4.22 12.33
C GLU A 110 -4.47 -4.56 11.06
N ARG A 111 -4.67 -3.58 10.17
CA ARG A 111 -5.43 -3.79 8.93
C ARG A 111 -4.74 -4.77 7.99
N MET A 112 -3.41 -4.72 7.91
CA MET A 112 -2.64 -5.70 7.16
C MET A 112 -2.75 -7.11 7.76
N LEU A 113 -2.73 -7.23 9.09
CA LEU A 113 -2.94 -8.51 9.77
C LEU A 113 -4.36 -9.05 9.55
N ALA A 114 -5.39 -8.20 9.59
CA ALA A 114 -6.76 -8.58 9.26
C ALA A 114 -6.85 -9.12 7.82
N ARG A 115 -6.17 -8.47 6.86
CA ARG A 115 -6.06 -8.95 5.48
C ARG A 115 -5.38 -10.31 5.37
N LEU A 116 -4.26 -10.48 6.07
CA LEU A 116 -3.53 -11.75 6.07
C LEU A 116 -4.34 -12.88 6.73
N ALA A 117 -5.02 -12.61 7.83
CA ALA A 117 -5.90 -13.57 8.51
C ALA A 117 -7.04 -14.02 7.58
N TRP A 118 -7.68 -13.08 6.88
CA TRP A 118 -8.73 -13.40 5.90
C TRP A 118 -8.18 -14.27 4.76
N LEU A 119 -7.02 -13.93 4.20
CA LEU A 119 -6.37 -14.70 3.13
C LEU A 119 -5.93 -16.10 3.61
N TYR A 120 -5.50 -16.22 4.86
CA TYR A 120 -5.11 -17.47 5.48
C TYR A 120 -6.28 -18.43 5.58
N VAL A 121 -7.40 -17.98 6.13
CA VAL A 121 -8.62 -18.80 6.24
C VAL A 121 -9.15 -19.20 4.85
N ASN A 122 -9.28 -18.24 3.94
CA ASN A 122 -9.75 -18.52 2.56
C ASN A 122 -8.75 -19.35 1.74
N GLY A 123 -7.49 -19.39 2.16
CA GLY A 123 -6.41 -20.19 1.56
C GLY A 123 -6.28 -21.59 2.14
N GLY A 124 -7.24 -22.05 2.95
CA GLY A 124 -7.18 -23.36 3.59
C GLY A 124 -6.12 -23.42 4.71
N ASN A 125 -5.96 -22.34 5.46
CA ASN A 125 -5.01 -22.22 6.58
C ASN A 125 -3.54 -22.45 6.16
N ASN A 126 -3.15 -21.87 5.02
CA ASN A 126 -1.78 -21.95 4.51
C ASN A 126 -1.12 -20.56 4.54
N LEU A 127 -0.13 -20.38 5.44
CA LEU A 127 0.58 -19.11 5.62
C LEU A 127 1.31 -18.67 4.34
N ILE A 128 2.00 -19.61 3.67
CA ILE A 128 2.75 -19.30 2.47
C ILE A 128 1.81 -18.87 1.34
N TYR A 129 0.65 -19.51 1.23
CA TYR A 129 -0.40 -19.07 0.32
C TYR A 129 -0.91 -17.67 0.66
N ALA A 130 -1.20 -17.38 1.94
CA ALA A 130 -1.70 -16.08 2.37
C ALA A 130 -0.69 -14.95 2.06
N ILE A 131 0.58 -15.17 2.39
CA ILE A 131 1.68 -14.23 2.10
C ILE A 131 1.85 -14.03 0.60
N ASN A 132 1.87 -15.10 -0.19
CA ASN A 132 2.03 -14.98 -1.65
C ASN A 132 0.83 -14.29 -2.29
N SER A 133 -0.38 -14.58 -1.82
CA SER A 133 -1.61 -13.91 -2.28
C SER A 133 -1.57 -12.42 -1.95
N PHE A 134 -1.17 -12.07 -0.73
CA PHE A 134 -1.00 -10.68 -0.32
C PHE A 134 0.03 -9.96 -1.21
N ARG A 135 1.22 -10.56 -1.40
CA ARG A 135 2.28 -9.96 -2.22
C ARG A 135 1.90 -9.78 -3.69
N ASN A 136 1.12 -10.70 -4.25
CA ASN A 136 0.77 -10.66 -5.67
C ASN A 136 -0.39 -9.71 -6.00
N TYR A 137 -1.32 -9.50 -5.07
CA TYR A 137 -2.55 -8.75 -5.32
C TYR A 137 -2.73 -7.52 -4.45
N ASP A 138 -2.39 -7.64 -3.17
CA ASP A 138 -2.61 -6.59 -2.18
C ASP A 138 -1.42 -5.63 -2.07
N ALA A 139 -0.19 -6.09 -2.33
CA ALA A 139 0.97 -5.18 -2.38
C ALA A 139 0.86 -4.16 -3.53
N ASN A 140 0.08 -4.45 -4.58
CA ASN A 140 -0.23 -3.50 -5.65
C ASN A 140 -0.95 -2.24 -5.13
N VAL A 141 -1.67 -2.35 -3.99
CA VAL A 141 -2.31 -1.22 -3.30
C VAL A 141 -1.27 -0.20 -2.81
N LEU A 142 -0.04 -0.65 -2.54
CA LEU A 142 1.08 0.19 -2.11
C LEU A 142 1.82 0.84 -3.29
N SER A 143 1.42 0.59 -4.54
CA SER A 143 2.09 1.17 -5.72
C SER A 143 2.13 2.69 -5.65
N ILE A 144 3.30 3.29 -5.90
CA ILE A 144 3.39 4.74 -6.01
C ILE A 144 2.72 5.16 -7.32
N ILE A 145 1.66 5.95 -7.21
CA ILE A 145 1.01 6.61 -8.35
C ILE A 145 1.38 8.07 -8.26
N PHE A 146 1.87 8.65 -9.34
CA PHE A 146 2.21 10.06 -9.37
C PHE A 146 1.97 10.68 -10.75
N SER A 147 1.62 11.97 -10.75
CA SER A 147 1.64 12.78 -11.95
C SER A 147 2.91 13.61 -11.99
N TYR A 148 3.42 13.83 -13.20
CA TYR A 148 4.51 14.75 -13.49
C TYR A 148 4.01 15.82 -14.45
N LYS A 149 4.08 17.08 -14.03
CA LYS A 149 3.77 18.24 -14.87
C LYS A 149 5.08 18.80 -15.42
N ARG A 150 5.21 18.78 -16.73
CA ARG A 150 6.34 19.39 -17.46
C ARG A 150 6.09 20.88 -17.64
N ASP A 151 7.16 21.65 -17.86
CA ASP A 151 7.13 23.10 -18.03
C ASP A 151 6.19 23.59 -19.15
N ASP A 152 5.98 22.78 -20.20
CA ASP A 152 5.04 23.07 -21.28
C ASP A 152 3.56 22.76 -20.94
N GLY A 153 3.28 22.48 -19.67
CA GLY A 153 1.94 22.19 -19.16
C GLY A 153 1.47 20.75 -19.37
N LYS A 154 2.26 19.89 -20.04
CA LYS A 154 1.89 18.49 -20.24
C LYS A 154 1.98 17.69 -18.95
N VAL A 155 0.99 16.84 -18.72
CA VAL A 155 0.86 15.97 -17.55
C VAL A 155 1.10 14.51 -17.96
N PHE A 156 2.02 13.86 -17.27
CA PHE A 156 2.38 12.46 -17.45
C PHE A 156 1.99 11.68 -16.19
N LEU A 157 1.17 10.63 -16.34
CA LEU A 157 0.68 9.83 -15.21
C LEU A 157 1.42 8.49 -15.15
N PHE A 158 2.09 8.23 -14.03
CA PHE A 158 2.80 7.00 -13.74
C PHE A 158 2.06 6.22 -12.66
N THR A 159 1.71 4.97 -12.97
CA THR A 159 0.75 4.21 -12.16
C THR A 159 1.35 3.01 -11.42
N GLY A 160 2.65 2.74 -11.59
CA GLY A 160 3.26 1.52 -11.08
C GLY A 160 2.46 0.29 -11.52
N ASP A 161 2.18 -0.61 -10.59
CA ASP A 161 1.32 -1.77 -10.79
C ASP A 161 0.02 -1.64 -9.98
N ALA A 162 -0.51 -0.41 -9.91
CA ALA A 162 -1.75 -0.14 -9.20
C ALA A 162 -2.93 -0.94 -9.78
N ASN A 163 -3.77 -1.43 -8.89
CA ASN A 163 -5.00 -2.12 -9.24
C ASN A 163 -6.19 -1.16 -9.34
N LYS A 164 -7.35 -1.70 -9.72
CA LYS A 164 -8.56 -0.91 -9.99
C LYS A 164 -9.02 -0.05 -8.81
N LYS A 165 -8.89 -0.59 -7.58
CA LYS A 165 -9.39 0.06 -6.36
C LYS A 165 -8.68 1.40 -6.12
N GLN A 166 -7.37 1.51 -6.43
CA GLN A 166 -6.63 2.76 -6.26
C GLN A 166 -7.15 3.85 -7.22
N PHE A 167 -7.44 3.50 -8.47
CA PHE A 167 -7.99 4.46 -9.43
C PHE A 167 -9.37 4.97 -9.03
N TYR A 168 -10.27 4.07 -8.58
CA TYR A 168 -11.57 4.49 -8.09
C TYR A 168 -11.47 5.42 -6.89
N ARG A 169 -10.61 5.12 -5.91
CA ARG A 169 -10.33 6.00 -4.77
C ARG A 169 -9.84 7.38 -5.21
N ILE A 170 -8.88 7.43 -6.13
CA ILE A 170 -8.33 8.68 -6.65
C ILE A 170 -9.41 9.51 -7.37
N MET A 171 -10.27 8.86 -8.16
CA MET A 171 -11.35 9.53 -8.89
C MET A 171 -12.49 10.04 -7.98
N GLN A 172 -12.74 9.38 -6.84
CA GLN A 172 -13.70 9.86 -5.84
C GLN A 172 -13.29 11.20 -5.24
N ASN A 173 -11.97 11.42 -5.08
CA ASN A 173 -11.44 12.67 -4.54
C ASN A 173 -11.41 13.80 -5.59
N SER A 174 -11.34 13.46 -6.88
CA SER A 174 -11.46 14.42 -7.99
C SER A 174 -11.67 13.71 -9.33
N THR A 175 -12.71 14.13 -10.06
CA THR A 175 -13.03 13.59 -11.40
C THR A 175 -11.94 13.85 -12.43
N ASN A 176 -11.12 14.89 -12.24
CA ASN A 176 -10.02 15.25 -13.12
C ASN A 176 -8.66 14.69 -12.68
N ALA A 177 -8.60 13.95 -11.57
CA ALA A 177 -7.35 13.49 -10.98
C ALA A 177 -6.49 12.64 -11.94
N LEU A 178 -7.12 11.87 -12.84
CA LEU A 178 -6.44 10.98 -13.77
C LEU A 178 -6.24 11.59 -15.17
N LYS A 179 -6.64 12.84 -15.41
CA LYS A 179 -6.49 13.51 -16.70
C LYS A 179 -5.00 13.73 -17.00
N CYS A 180 -4.54 13.20 -18.12
CA CYS A 180 -3.14 13.28 -18.51
C CYS A 180 -2.97 13.29 -20.03
N ASN A 181 -1.81 13.77 -20.49
CA ASN A 181 -1.39 13.71 -21.89
C ASN A 181 -0.74 12.36 -22.24
N LEU A 182 -0.11 11.71 -21.24
CA LEU A 182 0.49 10.40 -21.39
C LEU A 182 0.28 9.58 -20.12
N LEU A 183 -0.09 8.32 -20.31
CA LEU A 183 -0.32 7.36 -19.24
C LEU A 183 0.65 6.17 -19.38
N LYS A 184 1.46 5.92 -18.35
CA LYS A 184 2.06 4.59 -18.16
C LYS A 184 0.97 3.67 -17.63
N VAL A 185 0.59 2.68 -18.42
CA VAL A 185 -0.45 1.71 -18.04
C VAL A 185 0.03 0.79 -16.90
N PRO A 186 -0.83 0.45 -15.92
CA PRO A 186 -0.46 -0.46 -14.86
C PRO A 186 -0.35 -1.90 -15.39
N HIS A 187 0.53 -2.71 -14.79
CA HIS A 187 0.72 -4.13 -15.13
C HIS A 187 0.97 -4.38 -16.62
N HIS A 188 1.81 -3.56 -17.26
CA HIS A 188 2.16 -3.69 -18.68
C HIS A 188 0.94 -3.78 -19.64
N GLY A 189 -0.20 -3.21 -19.27
CA GLY A 189 -1.39 -3.18 -20.14
C GLY A 189 -2.19 -4.48 -20.20
N SER A 190 -2.11 -5.33 -19.17
CA SER A 190 -2.95 -6.53 -19.06
C SER A 190 -4.45 -6.23 -19.30
N LYS A 191 -5.22 -7.21 -19.83
CA LYS A 191 -6.66 -7.06 -20.14
C LYS A 191 -7.51 -6.51 -18.98
N LYS A 192 -7.08 -6.69 -17.73
CA LYS A 192 -7.77 -6.19 -16.54
C LYS A 192 -7.51 -4.70 -16.30
N SER A 193 -6.30 -4.19 -16.57
CA SER A 193 -5.94 -2.78 -16.34
C SER A 193 -6.41 -1.84 -17.44
N SER A 194 -6.40 -2.28 -18.71
CA SER A 194 -6.78 -1.43 -19.85
C SER A 194 -8.22 -0.91 -19.81
N ARG A 195 -9.18 -1.72 -19.33
CA ARG A 195 -10.60 -1.36 -19.28
C ARG A 195 -10.94 -0.13 -18.42
N ILE A 196 -10.10 0.23 -17.45
CA ILE A 196 -10.37 1.40 -16.59
C ILE A 196 -10.11 2.70 -17.35
N PHE A 197 -9.08 2.71 -18.19
CA PHE A 197 -8.66 3.90 -18.92
C PHE A 197 -9.41 4.08 -20.24
N THR A 198 -9.98 3.01 -20.81
CA THR A 198 -10.82 3.09 -22.01
C THR A 198 -12.08 3.92 -21.78
N VAL A 199 -12.57 4.06 -20.54
CA VAL A 199 -13.82 4.79 -20.24
C VAL A 199 -13.63 6.31 -20.20
N ASN A 200 -12.41 6.81 -19.93
CA ASN A 200 -12.14 8.26 -19.83
C ASN A 200 -11.46 8.86 -21.07
N ALA A 201 -11.09 8.03 -22.06
CA ALA A 201 -10.52 8.51 -23.32
C ALA A 201 -11.57 9.07 -24.29
N THR A 202 -12.85 8.72 -24.11
CA THR A 202 -13.96 9.22 -24.94
C THR A 202 -14.44 10.63 -24.58
N ASP A 203 -13.97 11.19 -23.45
CA ASP A 203 -14.26 12.59 -23.04
C ASP A 203 -13.06 13.53 -23.29
N ILE A 204 -12.10 13.09 -24.10
CA ILE A 204 -10.98 13.90 -24.60
C ILE A 204 -11.27 14.26 -26.06
N GLY A 205 -12.34 15.02 -26.26
CA GLY A 205 -12.69 15.71 -27.51
C GLY A 205 -12.60 17.21 -27.30
#